data_AF-A0A9D2BZF3-F1
#
_entry.id   AF-A0A9D2BZF3-F1
#
_cell.length_a   1.000
_cell.length_b   1.000
_cell.length_c   1.000
_cell.angle_alpha   90.00
_cell.angle_beta   90.00
_cell.angle_gamma   90.00
#
_symmetry.space_group_name_H-M   'P 1'
#
loop_
_entity.id
_entity.type
_entity.pdbx_description
1 polymer ?
#
loop_
_entity_poly.entity_id
_entity_poly.type
_entity_poly.pdbx_seq_one_letter_code
_entity_poly.pdbx_strand_id
1 'polypeptide(L)'
;RLSAVEALVKSPMDREELILALTGISDMERLIGRMVYGSAGGRDAASLRSALEKLPTVKERLAPFSGGRLGELARELDTLEDVCELLQKAIVDDPPFSVREGGFIREGYDAEVDRLRGILTGGKDLVAAIEAREKEKTGIKSLKVGYNKVFGYYLEVSKSYYDQVPEEYIRKQTLVNCERYITQELKDLEHEILTAQDRLTSLEYELFCAIRESAAQRVGEIQRAAAAVAQVDVLTSFAAVAAESGYCRPEVDLSDTVEIVEGRHPVVEKMLRGSLFVPNDAHLDSGEHTVAIITGPNMAGKSTYMRQVALIVLMAQMGSFVPAKYAHIGVVDRVFTRIGASDDLSAGQSTFMVEMTEVAELLKNATRKSLLILDEIGRGTSTYDGMAIARSVLEYCADKKKLGAKTLFATHYHELTALEGVIPGVENYNIAAKKKKDDILFLRKIVRGGADQSYGIEVAKLAGVPDRVIRRARAILSELEAGSAPAAPAAPAQGEEQMSLGDLGAVQAAERLRRVDVNTLTPIEAMNLLYELKQML
;
A
#
# COMPACT_ATOMS: atom_id res chain seq x y z
N ARG A 1 -20.96 7.22 -1.78
CA ARG A 1 -20.14 5.98 -1.76
C ARG A 1 -20.75 4.94 -0.82
N LEU A 2 -20.88 5.21 0.48
CA LEU A 2 -21.47 4.25 1.45
C LEU A 2 -22.82 3.66 1.04
N SER A 3 -23.75 4.47 0.49
CA SER A 3 -25.04 3.96 0.01
C SER A 3 -24.92 3.01 -1.18
N ALA A 4 -23.93 3.19 -2.05
CA ALA A 4 -23.67 2.29 -3.17
C ALA A 4 -23.10 0.95 -2.67
N VAL A 5 -22.14 0.99 -1.75
CA VAL A 5 -21.61 -0.21 -1.09
C VAL A 5 -22.72 -0.96 -0.36
N GLU A 6 -23.59 -0.26 0.37
CA GLU A 6 -24.73 -0.88 1.05
C GLU A 6 -25.69 -1.59 0.09
N ALA A 7 -26.03 -0.97 -1.04
CA ALA A 7 -26.89 -1.60 -2.04
C ALA A 7 -26.29 -2.92 -2.56
N LEU A 8 -24.99 -2.94 -2.86
CA LEU A 8 -24.26 -4.14 -3.32
C LEU A 8 -24.06 -5.19 -2.22
N VAL A 9 -23.92 -4.79 -0.96
CA VAL A 9 -23.88 -5.73 0.18
C VAL A 9 -25.23 -6.42 0.37
N LYS A 10 -26.33 -5.68 0.22
CA LYS A 10 -27.71 -6.19 0.36
C LYS A 10 -28.19 -7.04 -0.81
N SER A 11 -27.51 -6.98 -1.95
CA SER A 11 -27.82 -7.76 -3.16
C SER A 11 -26.66 -8.70 -3.55
N PRO A 12 -26.49 -9.87 -2.87
CA PRO A 12 -25.37 -10.77 -3.15
C PRO A 12 -25.32 -11.27 -4.59
N MET A 13 -26.46 -11.66 -5.18
CA MET A 13 -26.51 -12.19 -6.54
C MET A 13 -26.09 -11.13 -7.56
N ASP A 14 -26.70 -9.94 -7.51
CA ASP A 14 -26.37 -8.83 -8.42
C ASP A 14 -24.90 -8.41 -8.29
N ARG A 15 -24.35 -8.42 -7.07
CA ARG A 15 -22.93 -8.13 -6.82
C ARG A 15 -22.01 -9.14 -7.51
N GLU A 16 -22.26 -10.45 -7.36
CA GLU A 16 -21.41 -11.48 -8.00
C GLU A 16 -21.52 -11.41 -9.53
N GLU A 17 -22.71 -11.16 -10.07
CA GLU A 17 -22.90 -10.97 -11.52
C GLU A 17 -22.16 -9.72 -12.04
N LEU A 18 -22.14 -8.64 -11.26
CA LEU A 18 -21.38 -7.44 -11.59
C LEU A 18 -19.87 -7.69 -11.55
N ILE A 19 -19.35 -8.42 -10.56
CA ILE A 19 -17.95 -8.85 -10.49
C ILE A 19 -17.58 -9.65 -11.75
N LEU A 20 -18.43 -10.60 -12.14
CA LEU A 20 -18.22 -11.40 -13.35
C LEU A 20 -18.22 -10.53 -14.61
N ALA A 21 -19.12 -9.56 -14.72
CA ALA A 21 -19.18 -8.64 -15.86
C ALA A 21 -17.94 -7.73 -15.97
N LEU A 22 -17.37 -7.32 -14.83
CA LEU A 22 -16.15 -6.51 -14.77
C LEU A 22 -14.87 -7.34 -15.05
N THR A 23 -14.94 -8.67 -14.86
CA THR A 23 -13.78 -9.54 -14.98
C THR A 23 -13.22 -9.54 -16.40
N GLY A 24 -11.92 -9.28 -16.51
CA GLY A 24 -11.20 -9.28 -17.79
C GLY A 24 -11.52 -8.06 -18.68
N ILE A 25 -12.04 -6.97 -18.11
CA ILE A 25 -11.96 -5.66 -18.75
C ILE A 25 -10.51 -5.18 -18.62
N SER A 26 -9.88 -4.85 -19.76
CA SER A 26 -8.50 -4.36 -19.79
C SER A 26 -8.44 -2.87 -19.41
N ASP A 27 -7.25 -2.38 -19.09
CA ASP A 27 -7.01 -0.97 -18.73
C ASP A 27 -7.25 -0.04 -19.93
N MET A 28 -8.51 0.38 -20.11
CA MET A 28 -8.96 1.23 -21.20
C MET A 28 -8.27 2.59 -21.19
N GLU A 29 -8.00 3.17 -20.01
CA GLU A 29 -7.36 4.47 -19.87
C GLU A 29 -5.93 4.44 -20.43
N ARG A 30 -5.17 3.40 -20.09
CA ARG A 30 -3.83 3.18 -20.64
C ARG A 30 -3.86 2.88 -22.14
N LEU A 31 -4.81 2.06 -22.61
CA LEU A 31 -4.92 1.66 -24.02
C LEU A 31 -5.23 2.85 -24.92
N ILE A 32 -6.22 3.69 -24.55
CA ILE A 32 -6.57 4.87 -25.34
C ILE A 32 -5.45 5.92 -25.31
N GLY A 33 -4.75 6.08 -24.18
CA GLY A 33 -3.57 6.93 -24.09
C GLY A 33 -2.50 6.52 -25.12
N ARG A 34 -2.21 5.21 -25.25
CA ARG A 34 -1.26 4.72 -26.25
C ARG A 34 -1.73 4.93 -27.69
N MET A 35 -3.03 4.86 -27.96
CA MET A 35 -3.58 5.16 -29.29
C MET A 35 -3.36 6.62 -29.67
N VAL A 36 -3.58 7.55 -28.73
CA VAL A 36 -3.31 8.98 -28.91
C VAL A 36 -1.82 9.25 -29.15
N TYR A 37 -0.93 8.60 -28.39
CA TYR A 37 0.52 8.86 -28.44
C TYR A 37 1.28 8.28 -29.64
N GLY A 38 0.65 7.60 -30.59
CA GLY A 38 1.41 6.99 -31.68
C GLY A 38 1.81 5.54 -31.45
N SER A 39 1.73 5.02 -30.22
CA SER A 39 2.48 3.84 -29.78
C SER A 39 1.64 2.55 -29.60
N ALA A 40 0.33 2.62 -29.82
CA ALA A 40 -0.53 1.44 -29.79
C ALA A 40 -0.29 0.56 -31.03
N GLY A 41 -0.22 -0.77 -30.82
CA GLY A 41 -0.19 -1.78 -31.87
C GLY A 41 -1.53 -2.49 -32.03
N GLY A 42 -1.62 -3.47 -32.95
CA GLY A 42 -2.84 -4.22 -33.21
C GLY A 42 -3.42 -4.92 -31.97
N ARG A 43 -2.56 -5.50 -31.12
CA ARG A 43 -2.98 -6.15 -29.86
C ARG A 43 -3.60 -5.19 -28.86
N ASP A 44 -3.17 -3.93 -28.84
CA ASP A 44 -3.76 -2.91 -27.99
C ASP A 44 -5.17 -2.54 -28.48
N ALA A 45 -5.35 -2.46 -29.80
CA ALA A 45 -6.67 -2.23 -30.41
C ALA A 45 -7.64 -3.40 -30.17
N ALA A 46 -7.18 -4.64 -30.31
CA ALA A 46 -7.97 -5.81 -29.96
C ALA A 46 -8.31 -5.84 -28.47
N SER A 47 -7.36 -5.49 -27.59
CA SER A 47 -7.61 -5.42 -26.13
C SER A 47 -8.62 -4.34 -25.75
N LEU A 48 -8.59 -3.19 -26.43
CA LEU A 48 -9.58 -2.12 -26.24
C LEU A 48 -10.94 -2.60 -26.72
N ARG A 49 -11.04 -3.20 -27.90
CA ARG A 49 -12.28 -3.80 -28.41
C ARG A 49 -12.90 -4.77 -27.41
N SER A 50 -12.13 -5.75 -26.92
CA SER A 50 -12.60 -6.73 -25.95
C SER A 50 -13.06 -6.12 -24.62
N ALA A 51 -12.52 -4.96 -24.23
CA ALA A 51 -13.01 -4.20 -23.08
C ALA A 51 -14.33 -3.48 -23.38
N LEU A 52 -14.43 -2.83 -24.55
CA LEU A 52 -15.64 -2.14 -25.01
C LEU A 52 -16.83 -3.09 -25.18
N GLU A 53 -16.60 -4.30 -25.70
CA GLU A 53 -17.61 -5.35 -25.87
C GLU A 53 -18.32 -5.73 -24.55
N LYS A 54 -17.67 -5.51 -23.39
CA LYS A 54 -18.24 -5.82 -22.07
C LYS A 54 -19.06 -4.69 -21.47
N LEU A 55 -18.90 -3.45 -21.94
CA LEU A 55 -19.57 -2.28 -21.35
C LEU A 55 -21.11 -2.38 -21.35
N PRO A 56 -21.77 -2.90 -22.41
CA PRO A 56 -23.21 -3.12 -22.39
C PRO A 56 -23.64 -4.04 -21.24
N THR A 57 -22.91 -5.14 -21.03
CA THR A 57 -23.22 -6.10 -19.94
C THR A 57 -23.05 -5.44 -18.58
N VAL A 58 -21.99 -4.65 -18.37
CA VAL A 58 -21.79 -3.90 -17.12
C VAL A 58 -22.95 -2.92 -16.89
N LYS A 59 -23.39 -2.21 -17.93
CA LYS A 59 -24.51 -1.27 -17.86
C LYS A 59 -25.82 -1.95 -17.51
N GLU A 60 -26.09 -3.12 -18.09
CA GLU A 60 -27.25 -3.96 -17.76
C GLU A 60 -27.23 -4.42 -16.30
N ARG A 61 -26.08 -4.88 -15.78
CA ARG A 61 -25.94 -5.31 -14.38
C ARG A 61 -26.02 -4.16 -13.37
N LEU A 62 -25.82 -2.92 -13.83
CA LEU A 62 -26.05 -1.73 -13.01
C LEU A 62 -27.52 -1.28 -12.98
N ALA A 63 -28.36 -1.73 -13.92
CA ALA A 63 -29.75 -1.29 -14.04
C ALA A 63 -30.61 -1.53 -12.77
N PRO A 64 -30.44 -2.63 -12.00
CA PRO A 64 -31.14 -2.82 -10.74
C PRO A 64 -30.83 -1.71 -9.70
N PHE A 65 -29.67 -1.06 -9.80
CA PHE A 65 -29.20 -0.03 -8.88
C PHE A 65 -29.50 1.39 -9.39
N SER A 66 -30.78 1.68 -9.63
CA SER A 66 -31.23 2.94 -10.25
C SER A 66 -31.01 4.20 -9.40
N GLY A 67 -30.76 4.06 -8.10
CA GLY A 67 -30.58 5.17 -7.15
C GLY A 67 -29.13 5.48 -6.79
N GLY A 68 -28.88 6.73 -6.40
CA GLY A 68 -27.58 7.19 -5.86
C GLY A 68 -26.42 7.06 -6.86
N ARG A 69 -25.21 6.80 -6.33
CA ARG A 69 -23.97 6.82 -7.13
C ARG A 69 -23.92 5.71 -8.20
N LEU A 70 -24.49 4.53 -7.96
CA LEU A 70 -24.51 3.46 -8.97
C LEU A 70 -25.41 3.83 -10.15
N GLY A 71 -26.58 4.41 -9.89
CA GLY A 71 -27.46 4.91 -10.94
C GLY A 71 -26.92 6.13 -11.70
N GLU A 72 -26.11 6.98 -11.05
CA GLU A 72 -25.30 8.01 -11.74
C GLU A 72 -24.27 7.37 -12.67
N LEU A 73 -23.48 6.43 -12.17
CA LEU A 73 -22.46 5.73 -12.95
C LEU A 73 -23.06 4.97 -14.14
N ALA A 74 -24.22 4.35 -13.97
CA ALA A 74 -24.94 3.69 -15.06
C ALA A 74 -25.36 4.66 -16.19
N ARG A 75 -25.67 5.91 -15.85
CA ARG A 75 -26.00 6.98 -16.81
C ARG A 75 -24.76 7.60 -17.44
N GLU A 76 -23.68 7.74 -16.67
CA GLU A 76 -22.38 8.23 -17.14
C GLU A 76 -21.68 7.22 -18.07
N LEU A 77 -21.97 5.92 -17.93
CA LEU A 77 -21.38 4.84 -18.72
C LEU A 77 -21.93 4.81 -20.16
N ASP A 78 -21.18 5.41 -21.07
CA ASP A 78 -21.33 5.24 -22.52
C ASP A 78 -20.83 3.84 -22.93
N THR A 79 -21.60 3.12 -23.75
CA THR A 79 -21.26 1.79 -24.25
C THR A 79 -20.29 1.84 -25.42
N LEU A 80 -20.09 3.02 -26.05
CA LEU A 80 -19.09 3.25 -27.10
C LEU A 80 -19.21 2.24 -28.25
N GLU A 81 -20.45 1.89 -28.60
CA GLU A 81 -20.79 0.91 -29.63
C GLU A 81 -20.17 1.26 -30.99
N ASP A 82 -20.09 2.55 -31.31
CA ASP A 82 -19.46 3.07 -32.53
C ASP A 82 -17.95 2.73 -32.61
N VAL A 83 -17.21 2.95 -31.53
CA VAL A 83 -15.78 2.60 -31.45
C VAL A 83 -15.59 1.09 -31.43
N CYS A 84 -16.46 0.37 -30.70
CA CYS A 84 -16.42 -1.08 -30.63
C CYS A 84 -16.63 -1.71 -32.02
N GLU A 85 -17.65 -1.28 -32.74
CA GLU A 85 -17.95 -1.74 -34.10
C GLU A 85 -16.82 -1.42 -35.08
N LEU A 86 -16.23 -0.22 -35.00
CA LEU A 86 -15.09 0.16 -35.82
C LEU A 86 -13.93 -0.84 -35.63
N LEU A 87 -13.54 -1.09 -34.37
CA LEU A 87 -12.43 -1.99 -34.06
C LEU A 87 -12.76 -3.44 -34.41
N GLN A 88 -14.02 -3.86 -34.25
CA GLN A 88 -14.48 -5.20 -34.61
C GLN A 88 -14.41 -5.44 -36.11
N LYS A 89 -14.91 -4.50 -36.92
CA LYS A 89 -14.88 -4.58 -38.38
C LYS A 89 -13.46 -4.48 -38.93
N ALA A 90 -12.59 -3.70 -38.28
CA ALA A 90 -11.28 -3.37 -38.84
C ALA A 90 -10.13 -4.28 -38.38
N ILE A 91 -10.13 -4.75 -37.13
CA ILE A 91 -8.99 -5.47 -36.53
C ILE A 91 -9.33 -6.95 -36.33
N VAL A 92 -8.42 -7.83 -36.72
CA VAL A 92 -8.51 -9.28 -36.48
C VAL A 92 -8.51 -9.63 -34.99
N ASP A 93 -8.92 -10.84 -34.63
CA ASP A 93 -9.02 -11.26 -33.21
C ASP A 93 -7.66 -11.46 -32.55
N ASP A 94 -6.71 -12.05 -33.28
CA ASP A 94 -5.35 -12.30 -32.83
C ASP A 94 -4.33 -11.55 -33.68
N PRO A 95 -4.20 -10.22 -33.52
CA PRO A 95 -3.27 -9.45 -34.33
C PRO A 95 -1.81 -9.76 -33.95
N PRO A 96 -0.89 -9.70 -34.93
CA PRO A 96 0.53 -9.89 -34.68
C PRO A 96 1.09 -8.87 -33.70
N PHE A 97 2.25 -9.20 -33.12
CA PHE A 97 2.88 -8.36 -32.10
C PHE A 97 3.35 -7.02 -32.70
N SER A 98 3.89 -7.06 -33.91
CA SER A 98 4.45 -5.89 -34.58
C SER A 98 3.54 -5.44 -35.71
N VAL A 99 3.27 -4.13 -35.75
CA VAL A 99 2.59 -3.50 -36.91
C VAL A 99 3.42 -3.57 -38.20
N ARG A 100 4.71 -3.93 -38.11
CA ARG A 100 5.58 -4.12 -39.28
C ARG A 100 5.40 -5.48 -39.97
N GLU A 101 4.75 -6.43 -39.30
CA GLU A 101 4.53 -7.78 -39.85
C GLU A 101 3.30 -7.85 -40.78
N GLY A 102 2.47 -6.80 -40.81
CA GLY A 102 1.18 -6.81 -41.50
C GLY A 102 0.19 -7.79 -40.86
N GLY A 103 -0.94 -8.07 -41.50
CA GLY A 103 -1.91 -9.11 -41.11
C GLY A 103 -2.80 -8.77 -39.92
N PHE A 104 -2.93 -7.50 -39.55
CA PHE A 104 -3.81 -7.07 -38.45
C PHE A 104 -5.15 -6.49 -38.93
N ILE A 105 -5.32 -6.18 -40.22
CA ILE A 105 -6.58 -5.73 -40.80
C ILE A 105 -7.46 -6.92 -41.17
N ARG A 106 -8.73 -6.89 -40.74
CA ARG A 106 -9.70 -7.95 -40.99
C ARG A 106 -10.11 -7.99 -42.47
N GLU A 107 -10.31 -9.20 -42.99
CA GLU A 107 -10.83 -9.42 -44.34
C GLU A 107 -12.21 -8.77 -44.51
N GLY A 108 -12.44 -8.14 -45.66
CA GLY A 108 -13.67 -7.39 -45.97
C GLY A 108 -13.70 -5.95 -45.47
N TYR A 109 -12.66 -5.49 -44.74
CA TYR A 109 -12.56 -4.08 -44.32
C TYR A 109 -12.14 -3.17 -45.48
N ASP A 110 -11.19 -3.62 -46.31
CA ASP A 110 -10.70 -2.88 -47.46
C ASP A 110 -10.47 -3.81 -48.67
N ALA A 111 -11.08 -3.47 -49.80
CA ALA A 111 -11.06 -4.31 -50.99
C ALA A 111 -9.67 -4.43 -51.63
N GLU A 112 -8.80 -3.42 -51.47
CA GLU A 112 -7.45 -3.45 -52.01
C GLU A 112 -6.54 -4.32 -51.14
N VAL A 113 -6.67 -4.25 -49.81
CA VAL A 113 -6.02 -5.19 -48.87
C VAL A 113 -6.38 -6.62 -49.22
N ASP A 114 -7.68 -6.91 -49.43
CA ASP A 114 -8.14 -8.26 -49.77
C ASP A 114 -7.60 -8.72 -51.13
N ARG A 115 -7.58 -7.83 -52.14
CA ARG A 115 -6.99 -8.12 -53.45
C ARG A 115 -5.50 -8.45 -53.35
N LEU A 116 -4.72 -7.64 -52.64
CA LEU A 116 -3.29 -7.85 -52.45
C LEU A 116 -3.00 -9.13 -51.67
N ARG A 117 -3.80 -9.43 -50.64
CA ARG A 117 -3.73 -10.69 -49.88
C ARG A 117 -4.05 -11.91 -50.76
N GLY A 118 -4.99 -11.77 -51.69
CA GLY A 118 -5.30 -12.75 -52.73
C GLY A 118 -4.11 -13.04 -53.65
N ILE A 119 -3.42 -12.00 -54.14
CA ILE A 119 -2.20 -12.13 -54.97
C ILE A 119 -1.10 -12.88 -54.21
N LEU A 120 -0.88 -12.55 -52.93
CA LEU A 120 0.15 -13.23 -52.12
C LEU A 120 -0.18 -14.70 -51.86
N THR A 121 -1.45 -15.02 -51.67
CA THR A 121 -1.90 -16.39 -51.47
C THR A 121 -1.77 -17.20 -52.76
N GLY A 122 -2.24 -16.67 -53.89
CA GLY A 122 -2.07 -17.29 -55.20
C GLY A 122 -0.60 -17.40 -55.62
N GLY A 123 0.25 -16.45 -55.24
CA GLY A 123 1.69 -16.51 -55.46
C GLY A 123 2.37 -17.69 -54.74
N LYS A 124 1.94 -18.03 -53.52
CA LYS A 124 2.43 -19.23 -52.81
C LYS A 124 2.01 -20.53 -53.49
N ASP A 125 0.79 -20.58 -54.00
CA ASP A 125 0.29 -21.74 -54.75
C ASP A 125 1.05 -21.92 -56.07
N LEU A 126 1.37 -20.81 -56.75
CA LEU A 126 2.21 -20.82 -57.95
C LEU A 126 3.64 -21.28 -57.64
N VAL A 127 4.24 -20.83 -56.54
CA VAL A 127 5.57 -21.32 -56.10
C VAL A 127 5.55 -22.84 -55.88
N ALA A 128 4.51 -23.36 -55.22
CA ALA A 128 4.35 -24.80 -55.01
C ALA A 128 4.17 -25.57 -56.33
N ALA A 129 3.41 -25.00 -57.28
CA ALA A 129 3.22 -25.56 -58.60
C ALA A 129 4.53 -25.57 -59.42
N ILE A 130 5.32 -24.50 -59.37
CA ILE A 130 6.65 -24.44 -60.00
C ILE A 130 7.57 -25.49 -59.38
N GLU A 131 7.60 -25.64 -58.05
CA GLU A 131 8.42 -26.68 -57.40
C GLU A 131 8.06 -28.08 -57.90
N ALA A 132 6.77 -28.41 -57.98
CA ALA A 132 6.31 -29.70 -58.47
C ALA A 132 6.68 -29.94 -59.95
N ARG A 133 6.45 -28.93 -60.79
CA ARG A 133 6.74 -28.99 -62.23
C ARG A 133 8.24 -29.12 -62.50
N GLU A 134 9.08 -28.38 -61.79
CA GLU A 134 10.54 -28.47 -61.96
C GLU A 134 11.10 -29.80 -61.43
N LYS A 135 10.55 -30.37 -60.35
CA LYS A 135 10.88 -31.74 -59.91
C LYS A 135 10.58 -32.79 -60.96
N GLU A 136 9.42 -32.68 -61.61
CA GLU A 136 8.99 -33.62 -62.66
C GLU A 136 9.82 -33.46 -63.94
N LYS A 137 10.08 -32.20 -64.37
CA LYS A 137 10.88 -31.89 -65.56
C LYS A 137 12.33 -32.38 -65.43
N THR A 138 12.95 -32.21 -64.26
CA THR A 138 14.39 -32.50 -64.06
C THR A 138 14.65 -33.91 -63.48
N GLY A 139 13.65 -34.54 -62.87
CA GLY A 139 13.82 -35.80 -62.14
C GLY A 139 14.52 -35.66 -60.78
N ILE A 140 14.86 -34.43 -60.37
CA ILE A 140 15.60 -34.15 -59.13
C ILE A 140 14.63 -34.16 -57.94
N LYS A 141 14.50 -35.31 -57.27
CA LYS A 141 13.60 -35.48 -56.12
C LYS A 141 13.92 -34.56 -54.93
N SER A 142 15.16 -34.11 -54.78
CA SER A 142 15.60 -33.25 -53.69
C SER A 142 15.43 -31.75 -53.95
N LEU A 143 15.00 -31.35 -55.15
CA LEU A 143 14.80 -29.95 -55.51
C LEU A 143 13.77 -29.30 -54.60
N LYS A 144 14.07 -28.13 -54.04
CA LYS A 144 13.11 -27.37 -53.22
C LYS A 144 13.15 -25.91 -53.57
N VAL A 145 11.99 -25.25 -53.59
CA VAL A 145 11.96 -23.79 -53.67
C VAL A 145 12.10 -23.23 -52.26
N GLY A 146 13.17 -22.48 -52.02
CA GLY A 146 13.43 -21.78 -50.77
C GLY A 146 13.35 -20.27 -50.95
N TYR A 147 13.19 -19.55 -49.83
CA TYR A 147 13.25 -18.09 -49.79
C TYR A 147 14.34 -17.62 -48.82
N ASN A 148 15.07 -16.57 -49.18
CA ASN A 148 16.05 -15.91 -48.32
C ASN A 148 15.86 -14.39 -48.39
N LYS A 149 15.90 -13.71 -47.23
CA LYS A 149 15.70 -12.25 -47.15
C LYS A 149 16.69 -11.43 -48.00
N VAL A 150 17.89 -11.93 -48.27
CA VAL A 150 18.94 -11.21 -49.03
C VAL A 150 18.91 -11.57 -50.51
N PHE A 151 18.65 -12.84 -50.84
CA PHE A 151 18.78 -13.34 -52.22
C PHE A 151 17.46 -13.76 -52.86
N GLY A 152 16.32 -13.60 -52.19
CA GLY A 152 15.01 -13.88 -52.79
C GLY A 152 14.63 -15.36 -52.82
N TYR A 153 13.75 -15.70 -53.75
CA TYR A 153 13.42 -17.10 -54.04
C TYR A 153 14.56 -17.78 -54.81
N TYR A 154 14.72 -19.08 -54.57
CA TYR A 154 15.71 -19.92 -55.24
C TYR A 154 15.27 -21.38 -55.30
N LEU A 155 15.81 -22.10 -56.28
CA LEU A 155 15.75 -23.55 -56.40
C LEU A 155 17.02 -24.13 -55.77
N GLU A 156 16.87 -24.90 -54.70
CA GLU A 156 17.97 -25.57 -54.03
C GLU A 156 18.15 -26.97 -54.62
N VAL A 157 19.36 -27.27 -55.13
CA VAL A 157 19.73 -28.55 -55.71
C VAL A 157 20.93 -29.12 -54.97
N SER A 158 20.88 -30.39 -54.57
CA SER A 158 21.99 -31.05 -53.86
C SER A 158 23.10 -31.49 -54.82
N LYS A 159 24.35 -31.53 -54.33
CA LYS A 159 25.57 -31.85 -55.12
C LYS A 159 25.48 -33.05 -56.06
N SER A 160 24.72 -34.08 -55.68
CA SER A 160 24.53 -35.30 -56.47
C SER A 160 23.76 -35.11 -57.78
N TYR A 161 23.13 -33.96 -58.00
CA TYR A 161 22.26 -33.70 -59.16
C TYR A 161 22.71 -32.47 -59.98
N TYR A 162 23.94 -31.96 -59.78
CA TYR A 162 24.42 -30.78 -60.52
C TYR A 162 24.44 -31.00 -62.04
N ASP A 163 24.79 -32.21 -62.48
CA ASP A 163 24.81 -32.56 -63.91
C ASP A 163 23.41 -32.64 -64.54
N GLN A 164 22.35 -32.61 -63.73
CA GLN A 164 20.95 -32.66 -64.16
C GLN A 164 20.27 -31.29 -64.11
N VAL A 165 20.99 -30.24 -63.70
CA VAL A 165 20.46 -28.87 -63.67
C VAL A 165 20.40 -28.34 -65.11
N PRO A 166 19.24 -27.85 -65.59
CA PRO A 166 19.12 -27.27 -66.92
C PRO A 166 20.03 -26.05 -67.11
N GLU A 167 20.58 -25.85 -68.31
CA GLU A 167 21.41 -24.66 -68.63
C GLU A 167 20.65 -23.34 -68.47
N GLU A 168 19.31 -23.39 -68.54
CA GLU A 168 18.41 -22.25 -68.37
C GLU A 168 18.43 -21.66 -66.94
N TYR A 169 18.96 -22.40 -65.97
CA TYR A 169 18.97 -22.03 -64.56
C TYR A 169 20.15 -21.10 -64.24
N ILE A 170 19.85 -19.92 -63.71
CA ILE A 170 20.88 -18.93 -63.37
C ILE A 170 21.34 -19.20 -61.94
N ARG A 171 22.63 -19.55 -61.76
CA ARG A 171 23.19 -19.82 -60.42
C ARG A 171 23.26 -18.54 -59.58
N LYS A 172 22.65 -18.57 -58.37
CA LYS A 172 22.66 -17.46 -57.39
C LYS A 172 23.73 -17.63 -56.30
N GLN A 173 23.89 -18.84 -55.76
CA GLN A 173 24.77 -19.07 -54.60
C GLN A 173 25.25 -20.53 -54.55
N THR A 174 26.51 -20.75 -54.20
CA THR A 174 27.06 -22.09 -53.92
C THR A 174 27.27 -22.26 -52.42
N LEU A 175 26.74 -23.35 -51.85
CA LEU A 175 26.90 -23.76 -50.46
C LEU A 175 27.69 -25.07 -50.38
N VAL A 176 28.05 -25.49 -49.16
CA VAL A 176 28.91 -26.67 -48.92
C VAL A 176 28.32 -27.95 -49.53
N ASN A 177 26.99 -28.11 -49.52
CA ASN A 177 26.31 -29.35 -49.94
C ASN A 177 25.26 -29.16 -51.06
N CYS A 178 24.96 -27.91 -51.44
CA CYS A 178 23.95 -27.59 -52.44
C CYS A 178 24.30 -26.32 -53.22
N GLU A 179 23.73 -26.20 -54.41
CA GLU A 179 23.74 -24.97 -55.21
C GLU A 179 22.32 -24.42 -55.32
N ARG A 180 22.22 -23.09 -55.33
CA ARG A 180 20.97 -22.35 -55.44
C ARG A 180 20.90 -21.67 -56.79
N TYR A 181 19.79 -21.85 -57.48
CA TYR A 181 19.53 -21.31 -58.81
C TYR A 181 18.25 -20.47 -58.83
N ILE A 182 18.04 -19.69 -59.88
CA ILE A 182 16.79 -19.00 -60.16
C ILE A 182 16.42 -19.15 -61.64
N THR A 183 15.13 -19.29 -61.92
CA THR A 183 14.55 -19.20 -63.27
C THR A 183 13.94 -17.82 -63.51
N GLN A 184 13.77 -17.43 -64.77
CA GLN A 184 13.14 -16.16 -65.10
C GLN A 184 11.70 -16.06 -64.53
N GLU A 185 10.92 -17.14 -64.62
CA GLU A 185 9.57 -17.22 -64.05
C GLU A 185 9.55 -17.03 -62.53
N LEU A 186 10.47 -17.66 -61.78
CA LEU A 186 10.59 -17.45 -60.33
C LEU A 186 10.99 -16.02 -59.99
N LYS A 187 11.81 -15.38 -60.84
CA LYS A 187 12.24 -13.99 -60.65
C LYS A 187 11.08 -13.01 -60.86
N ASP A 188 10.27 -13.24 -61.89
CA ASP A 188 9.11 -12.40 -62.19
C ASP A 188 8.03 -12.55 -61.10
N LEU A 189 7.77 -13.79 -60.67
CA LEU A 189 6.88 -14.10 -59.55
C LEU A 189 7.39 -13.51 -58.22
N GLU A 190 8.71 -13.57 -57.96
CA GLU A 190 9.33 -12.94 -56.80
C GLU A 190 9.06 -11.42 -56.78
N HIS A 191 9.25 -10.75 -57.92
CA HIS A 191 9.02 -9.31 -58.02
C HIS A 191 7.55 -8.95 -57.78
N GLU A 192 6.60 -9.72 -58.33
CA GLU A 192 5.16 -9.52 -58.12
C GLU A 192 4.78 -9.72 -56.65
N ILE A 193 5.24 -10.81 -56.02
CA ILE A 193 4.97 -11.12 -54.61
C ILE A 193 5.56 -10.04 -53.70
N LEU A 194 6.81 -9.64 -53.89
CA LEU A 194 7.46 -8.61 -53.06
C LEU A 194 6.75 -7.26 -53.20
N THR A 195 6.41 -6.86 -54.42
CA THR A 195 5.68 -5.60 -54.67
C THR A 195 4.31 -5.61 -54.00
N ALA A 196 3.59 -6.73 -54.08
CA ALA A 196 2.29 -6.89 -53.42
C ALA A 196 2.42 -6.88 -51.89
N GLN A 197 3.45 -7.53 -51.34
CA GLN A 197 3.70 -7.57 -49.89
C GLN A 197 4.04 -6.19 -49.33
N ASP A 198 4.91 -5.42 -50.00
CA ASP A 198 5.30 -4.08 -49.55
C ASP A 198 4.11 -3.12 -49.60
N ARG A 199 3.30 -3.17 -50.67
CA ARG A 199 2.06 -2.39 -50.79
C ARG A 199 1.05 -2.78 -49.73
N LEU A 200 0.85 -4.07 -49.48
CA LEU A 200 -0.06 -4.57 -48.46
C LEU A 200 0.34 -4.06 -47.08
N THR A 201 1.62 -4.22 -46.72
CA THR A 201 2.13 -3.81 -45.40
C THR A 201 2.01 -2.30 -45.19
N SER A 202 2.28 -1.51 -46.24
CA SER A 202 2.14 -0.05 -46.20
C SER A 202 0.68 0.37 -46.05
N LEU A 203 -0.21 -0.20 -46.86
CA LEU A 203 -1.64 0.11 -46.85
C LEU A 203 -2.30 -0.30 -45.52
N GLU A 204 -1.99 -1.50 -44.99
CA GLU A 204 -2.49 -1.92 -43.69
C GLU A 204 -2.02 -0.96 -42.59
N TYR A 205 -0.76 -0.50 -42.61
CA TYR A 205 -0.26 0.48 -41.65
C TYR A 205 -0.99 1.82 -41.76
N GLU A 206 -1.24 2.32 -42.97
CA GLU A 206 -2.01 3.55 -43.21
C GLU A 206 -3.44 3.43 -42.67
N LEU A 207 -4.14 2.33 -43.00
CA LEU A 207 -5.48 2.05 -42.49
C LEU A 207 -5.50 1.99 -40.96
N PHE A 208 -4.50 1.35 -40.34
CA PHE A 208 -4.39 1.29 -38.88
C PHE A 208 -4.14 2.65 -38.25
N CYS A 209 -3.34 3.52 -38.86
CA CYS A 209 -3.19 4.90 -38.40
C CYS A 209 -4.53 5.64 -38.43
N ALA A 210 -5.30 5.50 -39.51
CA ALA A 210 -6.62 6.12 -39.62
C ALA A 210 -7.63 5.58 -38.58
N ILE A 211 -7.64 4.27 -38.32
CA ILE A 211 -8.46 3.65 -37.28
C ILE A 211 -8.08 4.20 -35.90
N ARG A 212 -6.78 4.31 -35.62
CA ARG A 212 -6.29 4.86 -34.35
C ARG A 212 -6.67 6.32 -34.16
N GLU A 213 -6.56 7.13 -35.20
CA GLU A 213 -7.00 8.54 -35.17
C GLU A 213 -8.50 8.65 -34.91
N SER A 214 -9.30 7.79 -35.56
CA SER A 214 -10.75 7.74 -35.34
C SER A 214 -11.11 7.36 -33.90
N ALA A 215 -10.44 6.36 -33.32
CA ALA A 215 -10.61 6.01 -31.91
C ALA A 215 -10.12 7.13 -30.97
N ALA A 216 -9.00 7.78 -31.30
CA ALA A 216 -8.42 8.88 -30.52
C ALA A 216 -9.34 10.12 -30.47
N GLN A 217 -10.18 10.35 -31.48
CA GLN A 217 -11.19 11.41 -31.45
C GLN A 217 -12.23 11.20 -30.33
N ARG A 218 -12.44 9.95 -29.88
CA ARG A 218 -13.34 9.58 -28.77
C ARG A 218 -12.63 9.39 -27.43
N VAL A 219 -11.41 9.92 -27.30
CA VAL A 219 -10.60 9.77 -26.07
C VAL A 219 -11.33 10.22 -24.81
N GLY A 220 -12.05 11.34 -24.88
CA GLY A 220 -12.77 11.89 -23.73
C GLY A 220 -13.89 10.97 -23.26
N GLU A 221 -14.67 10.40 -24.18
CA GLU A 221 -15.75 9.46 -23.87
C GLU A 221 -15.18 8.14 -23.32
N ILE A 222 -14.11 7.62 -23.92
CA ILE A 222 -13.44 6.38 -23.46
C ILE A 222 -12.87 6.55 -22.06
N GLN A 223 -12.22 7.68 -21.76
CA GLN A 223 -11.72 7.97 -20.41
C GLN A 223 -12.85 8.11 -19.38
N ARG A 224 -13.97 8.74 -19.74
CA ARG A 224 -15.15 8.81 -18.86
C ARG A 224 -15.74 7.44 -18.59
N ALA A 225 -15.90 6.59 -19.61
CA ALA A 225 -16.35 5.22 -19.45
C ALA A 225 -15.39 4.41 -18.58
N ALA A 226 -14.07 4.54 -18.79
CA ALA A 226 -13.05 3.89 -17.96
C ALA A 226 -13.12 4.32 -16.50
N ALA A 227 -13.24 5.62 -16.22
CA ALA A 227 -13.39 6.14 -14.87
C ALA A 227 -14.69 5.68 -14.19
N ALA A 228 -15.78 5.52 -14.97
CA ALA A 228 -17.03 4.98 -14.47
C ALA A 228 -16.87 3.49 -14.09
N VAL A 229 -16.32 2.67 -14.99
CA VAL A 229 -16.03 1.25 -14.73
C VAL A 229 -15.12 1.08 -13.52
N ALA A 230 -14.04 1.87 -13.41
CA ALA A 230 -13.12 1.82 -12.27
C ALA A 230 -13.81 2.16 -10.94
N GLN A 231 -14.73 3.13 -10.93
CA GLN A 231 -15.51 3.44 -9.73
C GLN A 231 -16.47 2.30 -9.36
N VAL A 232 -17.12 1.68 -10.34
CA VAL A 232 -17.99 0.52 -10.12
C VAL A 232 -17.17 -0.64 -9.56
N ASP A 233 -15.98 -0.90 -10.10
CA ASP A 233 -15.07 -1.95 -9.63
C ASP A 233 -14.67 -1.73 -8.16
N VAL A 234 -14.21 -0.52 -7.80
CA VAL A 234 -13.85 -0.17 -6.41
C VAL A 234 -15.03 -0.34 -5.45
N LEU A 235 -16.22 0.14 -5.82
CA LEU A 235 -17.42 0.03 -4.97
C LEU A 235 -17.87 -1.42 -4.79
N THR A 236 -17.76 -2.23 -5.85
CA THR A 236 -18.09 -3.66 -5.83
C THR A 236 -17.09 -4.45 -4.98
N SER A 237 -15.79 -4.11 -5.09
CA SER A 237 -14.73 -4.66 -4.24
C SER A 237 -14.96 -4.35 -2.75
N PHE A 238 -15.30 -3.10 -2.42
CA PHE A 238 -15.66 -2.74 -1.04
C PHE A 238 -16.85 -3.56 -0.52
N ALA A 239 -17.88 -3.74 -1.33
CA ALA A 239 -19.06 -4.52 -0.95
C ALA A 239 -18.75 -6.01 -0.77
N ALA A 240 -17.92 -6.59 -1.64
CA ALA A 240 -17.50 -7.99 -1.55
C ALA A 240 -16.73 -8.25 -0.25
N VAL A 241 -15.72 -7.42 0.04
CA VAL A 241 -14.93 -7.53 1.28
C VAL A 241 -15.80 -7.34 2.51
N ALA A 242 -16.73 -6.38 2.48
CA ALA A 242 -17.63 -6.12 3.58
C ALA A 242 -18.57 -7.29 3.88
N ALA A 243 -19.13 -7.91 2.84
CA ALA A 243 -20.00 -9.06 2.97
C ALA A 243 -19.23 -10.30 3.48
N GLU A 244 -18.05 -10.58 2.93
CA GLU A 244 -17.23 -11.73 3.32
C GLU A 244 -16.72 -11.61 4.78
N SER A 245 -16.36 -10.40 5.19
CA SER A 245 -15.68 -10.17 6.49
C SER A 245 -16.60 -9.65 7.59
N GLY A 246 -17.91 -9.56 7.30
CA GLY A 246 -18.92 -9.07 8.25
C GLY A 246 -18.62 -7.66 8.73
N TYR A 247 -18.35 -6.73 7.82
CA TYR A 247 -18.09 -5.32 8.16
C TYR A 247 -19.41 -4.57 8.28
N CYS A 248 -19.46 -3.60 9.20
CA CYS A 248 -20.63 -2.75 9.39
C CYS A 248 -20.55 -1.49 8.54
N ARG A 249 -21.70 -0.95 8.16
CA ARG A 249 -21.78 0.40 7.59
C ARG A 249 -21.46 1.43 8.68
N PRO A 250 -20.43 2.28 8.53
CA PRO A 250 -20.21 3.36 9.47
C PRO A 250 -21.23 4.50 9.27
N GLU A 251 -21.55 5.18 10.36
CA GLU A 251 -22.18 6.50 10.34
C GLU A 251 -21.08 7.56 10.22
N VAL A 252 -21.16 8.42 9.21
CA VAL A 252 -20.13 9.45 8.95
C VAL A 252 -20.80 10.82 8.90
N ASP A 253 -20.33 11.75 9.73
CA ASP A 253 -20.87 13.11 9.81
C ASP A 253 -19.78 14.16 10.08
N LEU A 254 -20.17 15.38 10.40
CA LEU A 254 -19.26 16.49 10.69
C LEU A 254 -19.02 16.71 12.20
N SER A 255 -19.44 15.76 13.03
CA SER A 255 -19.15 15.78 14.47
C SER A 255 -17.66 15.58 14.73
N ASP A 256 -17.27 15.68 16.00
CA ASP A 256 -15.89 15.41 16.42
C ASP A 256 -15.72 14.01 17.02
N THR A 257 -16.75 13.15 16.95
CA THR A 257 -16.78 11.83 17.61
C THR A 257 -16.08 10.74 16.77
N VAL A 258 -15.33 9.87 17.41
CA VAL A 258 -14.85 8.59 16.86
C VAL A 258 -15.28 7.52 17.84
N GLU A 259 -16.38 6.84 17.53
CA GLU A 259 -16.91 5.73 18.31
C GLU A 259 -16.84 4.45 17.48
N ILE A 260 -16.23 3.42 18.03
CA ILE A 260 -16.03 2.12 17.40
C ILE A 260 -16.37 1.06 18.44
N VAL A 261 -17.32 0.18 18.13
CA VAL A 261 -17.72 -0.94 19.00
C VAL A 261 -17.28 -2.24 18.36
N GLU A 262 -16.59 -3.07 19.13
CA GLU A 262 -16.00 -4.34 18.70
C GLU A 262 -15.18 -4.20 17.40
N GLY A 263 -14.36 -3.16 17.31
CA GLY A 263 -13.47 -2.93 16.18
C GLY A 263 -12.41 -4.02 16.05
N ARG A 264 -12.00 -4.31 14.81
CA ARG A 264 -10.98 -5.31 14.46
C ARG A 264 -9.98 -4.70 13.49
N HIS A 265 -8.73 -5.15 13.54
CA HIS A 265 -7.71 -4.69 12.61
C HIS A 265 -7.88 -5.42 11.26
N PRO A 266 -8.19 -4.72 10.15
CA PRO A 266 -8.63 -5.36 8.88
C PRO A 266 -7.59 -6.30 8.26
N VAL A 267 -6.29 -5.99 8.44
CA VAL A 267 -5.20 -6.86 7.96
C VAL A 267 -4.87 -7.98 8.94
N VAL A 268 -4.60 -7.66 10.21
CA VAL A 268 -4.18 -8.64 11.21
C VAL A 268 -5.24 -9.73 11.43
N GLU A 269 -6.54 -9.40 11.36
CA GLU A 269 -7.59 -10.40 11.52
C GLU A 269 -7.53 -11.51 10.46
N LYS A 270 -7.12 -11.18 9.23
CA LYS A 270 -6.97 -12.16 8.12
C LYS A 270 -5.64 -12.91 8.19
N MET A 271 -4.61 -12.36 8.84
CA MET A 271 -3.29 -13.00 8.97
C MET A 271 -3.22 -14.03 10.11
N LEU A 272 -4.09 -13.95 11.11
CA LEU A 272 -4.11 -14.89 12.23
C LEU A 272 -4.56 -16.29 11.76
N ARG A 273 -3.65 -17.25 11.79
CA ARG A 273 -3.96 -18.68 11.55
C ARG A 273 -4.28 -19.37 12.87
N GLY A 274 -5.44 -20.01 12.96
CA GLY A 274 -5.82 -20.85 14.12
C GLY A 274 -6.18 -20.09 15.41
N SER A 275 -6.37 -18.77 15.35
CA SER A 275 -6.89 -17.98 16.48
C SER A 275 -7.77 -16.83 15.99
N LEU A 276 -8.79 -16.47 16.77
CA LEU A 276 -9.67 -15.34 16.48
C LEU A 276 -9.01 -14.02 16.92
N PHE A 277 -9.24 -12.95 16.15
CA PHE A 277 -8.87 -11.60 16.55
C PHE A 277 -9.76 -11.14 17.73
N VAL A 278 -9.18 -10.47 18.72
CA VAL A 278 -9.93 -9.95 19.88
C VAL A 278 -10.42 -8.53 19.58
N PRO A 279 -11.73 -8.29 19.47
CA PRO A 279 -12.25 -6.98 19.11
C PRO A 279 -12.19 -5.98 20.28
N ASN A 280 -11.96 -4.71 19.95
CA ASN A 280 -11.78 -3.63 20.92
C ASN A 280 -12.62 -2.42 20.59
N ASP A 281 -13.14 -1.81 21.64
CA ASP A 281 -13.94 -0.60 21.56
C ASP A 281 -13.00 0.62 21.58
N ALA A 282 -13.38 1.70 20.92
CA ALA A 282 -12.67 2.97 20.97
C ALA A 282 -13.68 4.11 21.00
N HIS A 283 -13.48 5.08 21.89
CA HIS A 283 -14.30 6.27 21.97
C HIS A 283 -13.39 7.48 22.17
N LEU A 284 -13.45 8.42 21.22
CA LEU A 284 -12.70 9.68 21.27
C LEU A 284 -13.59 10.83 20.79
N ASP A 285 -13.49 11.99 21.43
CA ASP A 285 -14.19 13.20 21.00
C ASP A 285 -13.39 14.46 21.38
N SER A 286 -13.84 15.65 21.00
CA SER A 286 -13.24 16.92 21.46
C SER A 286 -13.83 17.40 22.81
N GLY A 287 -14.49 16.49 23.53
CA GLY A 287 -15.31 16.65 24.72
C GLY A 287 -14.66 16.04 25.97
N GLU A 288 -15.21 14.93 26.44
CA GLU A 288 -14.81 14.20 27.66
C GLU A 288 -13.79 13.09 27.36
N HIS A 289 -13.62 12.73 26.09
CA HIS A 289 -12.79 11.61 25.63
C HIS A 289 -11.72 12.08 24.63
N THR A 290 -11.03 13.18 24.94
CA THR A 290 -10.05 13.80 24.03
C THR A 290 -8.75 13.01 23.92
N VAL A 291 -8.22 12.51 25.04
CA VAL A 291 -6.97 11.76 25.07
C VAL A 291 -7.14 10.46 25.82
N ALA A 292 -6.88 9.35 25.14
CA ALA A 292 -6.83 8.03 25.74
C ALA A 292 -5.37 7.64 26.01
N ILE A 293 -4.98 7.56 27.28
CA ILE A 293 -3.68 7.03 27.71
C ILE A 293 -3.76 5.51 27.72
N ILE A 294 -2.93 4.84 26.92
CA ILE A 294 -2.94 3.39 26.76
C ILE A 294 -1.68 2.82 27.38
N THR A 295 -1.84 2.14 28.52
CA THR A 295 -0.76 1.49 29.25
C THR A 295 -0.79 -0.04 29.07
N GLY A 296 0.37 -0.67 29.27
CA GLY A 296 0.50 -2.12 29.20
C GLY A 296 1.85 -2.55 28.64
N PRO A 297 2.21 -3.83 28.78
CA PRO A 297 3.51 -4.32 28.36
C PRO A 297 3.71 -4.28 26.84
N ASN A 298 4.96 -4.36 26.43
CA ASN A 298 5.32 -4.42 25.01
C ASN A 298 4.86 -5.77 24.44
N MET A 299 4.42 -5.78 23.18
CA MET A 299 3.79 -6.92 22.49
C MET A 299 2.36 -7.28 22.95
N ALA A 300 1.76 -6.54 23.88
CA ALA A 300 0.40 -6.82 24.37
C ALA A 300 -0.73 -6.38 23.41
N GLY A 301 -0.40 -5.61 22.37
CA GLY A 301 -1.35 -5.17 21.34
C GLY A 301 -1.66 -3.68 21.28
N LYS A 302 -0.96 -2.82 22.05
CA LYS A 302 -1.16 -1.35 22.06
C LYS A 302 -1.12 -0.74 20.66
N SER A 303 -0.02 -0.96 19.93
CA SER A 303 0.18 -0.42 18.59
C SER A 303 -0.81 -1.00 17.58
N THR A 304 -1.21 -2.27 17.73
CA THR A 304 -2.24 -2.90 16.89
C THR A 304 -3.60 -2.23 17.09
N TYR A 305 -3.99 -1.97 18.33
CA TYR A 305 -5.22 -1.26 18.66
C TYR A 305 -5.24 0.17 18.09
N MET A 306 -4.16 0.93 18.25
CA MET A 306 -4.11 2.29 17.72
C MET A 306 -4.15 2.34 16.19
N ARG A 307 -3.38 1.47 15.52
CA ARG A 307 -3.41 1.34 14.05
C ARG A 307 -4.79 0.93 13.55
N GLN A 308 -5.46 0.05 14.27
CA GLN A 308 -6.83 -0.35 13.95
C GLN A 308 -7.78 0.84 13.95
N VAL A 309 -7.75 1.70 14.97
CA VAL A 309 -8.63 2.89 15.03
C VAL A 309 -8.37 3.80 13.82
N ALA A 310 -7.11 4.10 13.50
CA ALA A 310 -6.77 4.90 12.32
C ALA A 310 -7.26 4.27 11.01
N LEU A 311 -7.06 2.96 10.82
CA LEU A 311 -7.50 2.26 9.61
C LEU A 311 -9.02 2.29 9.47
N ILE A 312 -9.77 2.12 10.56
CA ILE A 312 -11.24 2.22 10.55
C ILE A 312 -11.70 3.62 10.14
N VAL A 313 -11.08 4.67 10.68
CA VAL A 313 -11.37 6.07 10.29
C VAL A 313 -11.09 6.30 8.79
N LEU A 314 -9.94 5.85 8.29
CA LEU A 314 -9.58 5.96 6.88
C LEU A 314 -10.57 5.22 5.98
N MET A 315 -10.92 3.97 6.31
CA MET A 315 -11.88 3.17 5.55
C MET A 315 -13.27 3.81 5.51
N ALA A 316 -13.73 4.35 6.64
CA ALA A 316 -15.01 5.06 6.71
C ALA A 316 -15.03 6.30 5.78
N GLN A 317 -13.98 7.14 5.83
CA GLN A 317 -13.87 8.33 4.99
C GLN A 317 -13.62 8.03 3.51
N MET A 318 -13.03 6.87 3.17
CA MET A 318 -12.96 6.37 1.79
C MET A 318 -14.36 6.02 1.24
N GLY A 319 -15.29 5.68 2.14
CA GLY A 319 -16.66 5.28 1.83
C GLY A 319 -16.85 3.76 1.75
N SER A 320 -15.99 2.99 2.42
CA SER A 320 -16.12 1.55 2.62
C SER A 320 -16.83 1.22 3.93
N PHE A 321 -17.32 0.00 4.06
CA PHE A 321 -17.74 -0.54 5.35
C PHE A 321 -16.50 -0.87 6.19
N VAL A 322 -16.66 -0.91 7.51
CA VAL A 322 -15.53 -0.99 8.45
C VAL A 322 -15.58 -2.26 9.30
N PRO A 323 -14.41 -2.80 9.71
CA PRO A 323 -14.30 -4.00 10.54
C PRO A 323 -14.71 -3.75 12.00
N ALA A 324 -16.00 -3.51 12.24
CA ALA A 324 -16.57 -3.27 13.56
C ALA A 324 -17.99 -3.85 13.63
N LYS A 325 -18.56 -3.87 14.84
CA LYS A 325 -20.00 -4.15 15.03
C LYS A 325 -20.83 -2.89 14.85
N TYR A 326 -20.31 -1.75 15.31
CA TYR A 326 -20.87 -0.42 15.10
C TYR A 326 -19.72 0.59 15.00
N ALA A 327 -19.91 1.65 14.20
CA ALA A 327 -18.94 2.73 14.08
C ALA A 327 -19.65 4.05 13.73
N HIS A 328 -19.35 5.11 14.50
CA HIS A 328 -19.72 6.49 14.23
C HIS A 328 -18.43 7.33 14.13
N ILE A 329 -18.18 7.90 12.97
CA ILE A 329 -16.92 8.55 12.61
C ILE A 329 -17.21 9.96 12.09
N GLY A 330 -17.03 10.96 12.95
CA GLY A 330 -16.91 12.35 12.57
C GLY A 330 -15.67 12.58 11.71
N VAL A 331 -15.82 13.38 10.64
CA VAL A 331 -14.75 13.59 9.65
C VAL A 331 -13.49 14.18 10.29
N VAL A 332 -12.41 13.41 10.18
CA VAL A 332 -11.04 13.76 10.56
C VAL A 332 -10.33 14.39 9.36
N ASP A 333 -9.66 15.51 9.59
CA ASP A 333 -8.94 16.23 8.52
C ASP A 333 -7.58 15.57 8.21
N ARG A 334 -6.88 15.08 9.23
CA ARG A 334 -5.57 14.43 9.15
C ARG A 334 -5.40 13.37 10.23
N VAL A 335 -4.77 12.26 9.88
CA VAL A 335 -4.30 11.26 10.82
C VAL A 335 -2.79 11.40 10.95
N PHE A 336 -2.32 11.75 12.14
CA PHE A 336 -0.91 11.83 12.45
C PHE A 336 -0.47 10.62 13.25
N THR A 337 0.68 10.06 12.91
CA THR A 337 1.22 8.89 13.60
C THR A 337 2.68 9.10 13.95
N ARG A 338 3.00 8.96 15.22
CA ARG A 338 4.33 8.69 15.72
C ARG A 338 4.31 7.28 16.31
N ILE A 339 4.60 6.29 15.47
CA ILE A 339 4.74 4.90 15.89
C ILE A 339 6.17 4.52 15.55
N GLY A 340 6.99 4.18 16.56
CA GLY A 340 8.42 3.95 16.40
C GLY A 340 8.76 3.15 15.14
N ALA A 341 9.54 3.76 14.25
CA ALA A 341 10.11 3.08 13.10
C ALA A 341 11.21 2.13 13.57
N SER A 342 11.36 0.99 12.89
CA SER A 342 12.58 0.20 12.92
C SER A 342 13.75 1.10 12.52
N ASP A 343 14.79 1.14 13.34
CA ASP A 343 15.92 2.07 13.25
C ASP A 343 16.44 2.26 11.82
N ASP A 344 16.38 3.49 11.32
CA ASP A 344 17.09 3.89 10.12
C ASP A 344 18.41 4.58 10.53
N LEU A 345 19.44 3.75 10.77
CA LEU A 345 20.78 4.22 11.16
C LEU A 345 21.50 5.01 10.06
N SER A 346 20.93 5.12 8.85
CA SER A 346 21.64 5.62 7.67
C SER A 346 21.71 7.14 7.55
N ALA A 347 20.94 7.90 8.35
CA ALA A 347 20.82 9.35 8.25
C ALA A 347 21.76 10.19 9.15
N GLY A 348 22.58 9.58 10.01
CA GLY A 348 23.52 10.31 10.89
C GLY A 348 22.88 11.22 11.95
N GLN A 349 21.56 11.17 12.13
CA GLN A 349 20.82 11.88 13.18
C GLN A 349 20.56 10.94 14.36
N SER A 350 20.58 11.48 15.59
CA SER A 350 20.17 10.73 16.79
C SER A 350 18.71 10.29 16.64
N THR A 351 18.40 9.04 16.98
CA THR A 351 17.03 8.50 16.96
C THR A 351 16.05 9.37 17.75
N PHE A 352 16.52 9.96 18.86
CA PHE A 352 15.75 10.89 19.66
C PHE A 352 15.51 12.23 18.95
N MET A 353 16.48 12.74 18.17
CA MET A 353 16.30 13.98 17.42
C MET A 353 15.27 13.82 16.29
N VAL A 354 15.31 12.67 15.59
CA VAL A 354 14.32 12.32 14.57
C VAL A 354 12.93 12.23 15.20
N GLU A 355 12.82 11.54 16.34
CA GLU A 355 11.58 11.46 17.11
C GLU A 355 11.03 12.84 17.49
N MET A 356 11.87 13.74 18.02
CA MET A 356 11.44 15.09 18.40
C MET A 356 11.04 15.94 17.20
N THR A 357 11.71 15.76 16.05
CA THR A 357 11.36 16.46 14.82
C THR A 357 10.00 16.01 14.29
N GLU A 358 9.70 14.70 14.33
CA GLU A 358 8.40 14.15 13.97
C GLU A 358 7.29 14.67 14.89
N VAL A 359 7.52 14.70 16.21
CA VAL A 359 6.57 15.25 17.18
C VAL A 359 6.34 16.74 16.94
N ALA A 360 7.40 17.51 16.68
CA ALA A 360 7.27 18.93 16.39
C ALA A 360 6.46 19.20 15.12
N GLU A 361 6.72 18.47 14.05
CA GLU A 361 5.99 18.62 12.78
C GLU A 361 4.52 18.21 12.93
N LEU A 362 4.25 17.15 13.68
CA LEU A 362 2.89 16.72 14.03
C LEU A 362 2.14 17.80 14.78
N LEU A 363 2.70 18.32 15.88
CA LEU A 363 2.04 19.34 16.71
C LEU A 363 1.83 20.66 15.96
N LYS A 364 2.73 21.01 15.05
CA LYS A 364 2.64 22.23 14.23
C LYS A 364 1.52 22.18 13.20
N ASN A 365 1.24 21.01 12.63
CA ASN A 365 0.29 20.85 11.53
C ASN A 365 -1.06 20.23 11.95
N ALA A 366 -1.13 19.66 13.15
CA ALA A 366 -2.36 19.12 13.70
C ALA A 366 -3.38 20.24 13.97
N THR A 367 -4.65 19.91 13.78
CA THR A 367 -5.77 20.76 14.15
C THR A 367 -6.64 20.04 15.17
N ARG A 368 -7.60 20.74 15.80
CA ARG A 368 -8.60 20.13 16.68
C ARG A 368 -9.40 18.98 16.04
N LYS A 369 -9.48 18.95 14.70
CA LYS A 369 -10.18 17.90 13.94
C LYS A 369 -9.31 16.69 13.61
N SER A 370 -8.01 16.75 13.93
CA SER A 370 -7.07 15.69 13.62
C SER A 370 -7.17 14.53 14.61
N LEU A 371 -6.75 13.34 14.16
CA LEU A 371 -6.53 12.16 15.00
C LEU A 371 -5.04 11.95 15.16
N LEU A 372 -4.55 11.95 16.40
CA LEU A 372 -3.16 11.76 16.74
C LEU A 372 -2.96 10.38 17.34
N ILE A 373 -1.94 9.67 16.87
CA ILE A 373 -1.49 8.39 17.42
C ILE A 373 -0.04 8.55 17.83
N LEU A 374 0.21 8.49 19.13
CA LEU A 374 1.52 8.70 19.74
C LEU A 374 1.91 7.42 20.50
N ASP A 375 2.98 6.76 20.09
CA ASP A 375 3.45 5.50 20.68
C ASP A 375 4.86 5.68 21.28
N GLU A 376 4.97 5.54 22.60
CA GLU A 376 6.22 5.54 23.37
C GLU A 376 7.12 6.79 23.17
N ILE A 377 6.52 7.99 23.17
CA ILE A 377 7.29 9.25 23.10
C ILE A 377 8.25 9.39 24.29
N GLY A 378 9.46 9.88 24.02
CA GLY A 378 10.45 10.24 25.02
C GLY A 378 11.29 9.07 25.48
N ARG A 379 11.31 7.94 24.76
CA ARG A 379 12.06 6.74 25.17
C ARG A 379 13.56 6.83 24.89
N GLY A 380 13.99 7.67 23.94
CA GLY A 380 15.38 7.81 23.52
C GLY A 380 16.26 8.70 24.40
N THR A 381 15.80 9.13 25.57
CA THR A 381 16.50 10.08 26.47
C THR A 381 16.41 9.64 27.94
N SER A 382 16.90 10.46 28.87
CA SER A 382 16.79 10.21 30.31
C SER A 382 15.32 10.02 30.71
N THR A 383 15.03 9.12 31.64
CA THR A 383 13.66 8.77 32.03
C THR A 383 12.83 9.98 32.45
N TYR A 384 13.44 10.91 33.22
CA TYR A 384 12.75 12.10 33.69
C TYR A 384 12.53 13.12 32.58
N ASP A 385 13.51 13.35 31.70
CA ASP A 385 13.34 14.26 30.56
C ASP A 385 12.31 13.72 29.57
N GLY A 386 12.37 12.42 29.29
CA GLY A 386 11.44 11.72 28.43
C GLY A 386 10.01 11.79 28.94
N MET A 387 9.80 11.52 30.23
CA MET A 387 8.50 11.65 30.89
C MET A 387 8.00 13.09 30.88
N ALA A 388 8.86 14.08 31.16
CA ALA A 388 8.49 15.50 31.16
C ALA A 388 8.04 15.97 29.77
N ILE A 389 8.74 15.56 28.71
CA ILE A 389 8.36 15.84 27.33
C ILE A 389 7.05 15.14 26.98
N ALA A 390 6.93 13.84 27.25
CA ALA A 390 5.71 13.08 26.96
C ALA A 390 4.48 13.67 27.65
N ARG A 391 4.62 14.05 28.93
CA ARG A 391 3.57 14.76 29.69
C ARG A 391 3.21 16.09 29.05
N SER A 392 4.21 16.90 28.69
CA SER A 392 3.98 18.22 28.09
C SER A 392 3.26 18.13 26.74
N VAL A 393 3.61 17.14 25.92
CA VAL A 393 2.95 16.84 24.65
C VAL A 393 1.50 16.40 24.88
N LEU A 394 1.26 15.52 25.85
CA LEU A 394 -0.08 15.06 26.23
C LEU A 394 -0.95 16.23 26.69
N GLU A 395 -0.44 17.06 27.60
CA GLU A 395 -1.11 18.27 28.08
C GLU A 395 -1.45 19.23 26.92
N TYR A 396 -0.53 19.42 25.97
CA TYR A 396 -0.76 20.24 24.78
C TYR A 396 -1.89 19.68 23.90
N CYS A 397 -1.94 18.36 23.70
CA CYS A 397 -2.96 17.70 22.89
C CYS A 397 -4.36 17.76 23.54
N ALA A 398 -4.42 17.58 24.86
CA ALA A 398 -5.68 17.61 25.62
C ALA A 398 -6.26 19.02 25.79
N ASP A 399 -5.41 20.06 25.85
CA ASP A 399 -5.84 21.43 26.09
C ASP A 399 -6.62 22.01 24.90
N LYS A 400 -7.93 22.18 25.07
CA LYS A 400 -8.86 22.74 24.07
C LYS A 400 -8.53 24.17 23.62
N LYS A 401 -7.80 24.94 24.44
CA LYS A 401 -7.34 26.29 24.08
C LYS A 401 -6.06 26.27 23.25
N LYS A 402 -5.34 25.14 23.27
CA LYS A 402 -4.17 24.88 22.43
C LYS A 402 -4.60 24.03 21.24
N LEU A 403 -4.42 22.71 21.31
CA LEU A 403 -4.72 21.82 20.21
C LEU A 403 -6.12 21.18 20.33
N GLY A 404 -6.41 20.53 21.47
CA GLY A 404 -7.71 19.87 21.71
C GLY A 404 -8.07 18.79 20.68
N ALA A 405 -7.08 18.01 20.24
CA ALA A 405 -7.26 17.00 19.19
C ALA A 405 -7.39 15.58 19.79
N LYS A 406 -8.20 14.76 19.12
CA LYS A 406 -8.39 13.35 19.50
C LYS A 406 -7.06 12.61 19.47
N THR A 407 -6.64 12.06 20.60
CA THR A 407 -5.30 11.49 20.75
C THR A 407 -5.33 10.11 21.40
N LEU A 408 -4.74 9.12 20.73
CA LEU A 408 -4.37 7.84 21.32
C LEU A 408 -2.91 7.91 21.75
N PHE A 409 -2.65 7.85 23.05
CA PHE A 409 -1.34 8.03 23.63
C PHE A 409 -0.87 6.74 24.32
N ALA A 410 -0.15 5.88 23.60
CA ALA A 410 0.46 4.71 24.21
C ALA A 410 1.77 5.08 24.90
N THR A 411 1.92 4.66 26.16
CA THR A 411 3.08 5.01 26.99
C THR A 411 3.52 3.85 27.87
N HIS A 412 4.81 3.88 28.24
CA HIS A 412 5.40 3.04 29.27
C HIS A 412 5.56 3.78 30.61
N TYR A 413 5.34 5.10 30.62
CA TYR A 413 5.36 5.93 31.82
C TYR A 413 4.04 5.78 32.58
N HIS A 414 4.03 4.95 33.62
CA HIS A 414 2.85 4.74 34.48
C HIS A 414 2.47 6.01 35.25
N GLU A 415 3.42 6.90 35.50
CA GLU A 415 3.22 8.19 36.16
C GLU A 415 2.22 9.09 35.40
N LEU A 416 2.09 8.90 34.07
CA LEU A 416 1.13 9.65 33.26
C LEU A 416 -0.32 9.24 33.53
N THR A 417 -0.59 8.06 34.12
CA THR A 417 -1.97 7.68 34.44
C THR A 417 -2.58 8.57 35.53
N ALA A 418 -1.75 9.21 36.36
CA ALA A 418 -2.20 10.18 37.35
C ALA A 418 -2.80 11.46 36.75
N LEU A 419 -2.73 11.64 35.42
CA LEU A 419 -3.32 12.79 34.73
C LEU A 419 -4.83 12.66 34.49
N GLU A 420 -5.39 11.43 34.53
CA GLU A 420 -6.85 11.25 34.51
C GLU A 420 -7.46 11.89 35.76
N GLY A 421 -8.50 12.70 35.56
CA GLY A 421 -9.13 13.50 36.63
C GLY A 421 -8.40 14.83 36.95
N VAL A 422 -7.14 15.00 36.55
CA VAL A 422 -6.40 16.27 36.66
C VAL A 422 -6.60 17.12 35.41
N ILE A 423 -6.46 16.49 34.23
CA ILE A 423 -6.65 17.15 32.93
C ILE A 423 -8.01 16.73 32.37
N PRO A 424 -8.93 17.68 32.09
CA PRO A 424 -10.21 17.37 31.47
C PRO A 424 -10.03 16.69 30.11
N GLY A 425 -10.80 15.64 29.84
CA GLY A 425 -10.74 14.92 28.57
C GLY A 425 -9.66 13.83 28.51
N VAL A 426 -8.86 13.64 29.57
CA VAL A 426 -7.84 12.58 29.65
C VAL A 426 -8.40 11.37 30.37
N GLU A 427 -8.18 10.20 29.77
CA GLU A 427 -8.82 8.95 30.15
C GLU A 427 -7.84 7.78 30.09
N ASN A 428 -7.82 6.93 31.11
CA ASN A 428 -6.90 5.79 31.15
C ASN A 428 -7.51 4.51 30.58
N TYR A 429 -6.68 3.79 29.84
CA TYR A 429 -6.95 2.46 29.31
C TYR A 429 -5.73 1.57 29.54
N ASN A 430 -5.99 0.29 29.78
CA ASN A 430 -4.95 -0.72 29.88
C ASN A 430 -5.31 -1.98 29.08
N ILE A 431 -4.31 -2.82 28.83
CA ILE A 431 -4.53 -4.14 28.23
C ILE A 431 -4.76 -5.16 29.34
N ALA A 432 -5.92 -5.82 29.30
CA ALA A 432 -6.26 -6.87 30.23
C ALA A 432 -5.27 -8.03 30.15
N ALA A 433 -4.71 -8.38 31.31
CA ALA A 433 -3.82 -9.51 31.50
C ALA A 433 -4.40 -10.47 32.55
N LYS A 434 -4.29 -11.77 32.31
CA LYS A 434 -4.70 -12.80 33.27
C LYS A 434 -3.47 -13.60 33.71
N LYS A 435 -3.19 -13.56 35.01
CA LYS A 435 -2.15 -14.39 35.63
C LYS A 435 -2.67 -15.82 35.81
N LYS A 436 -1.97 -16.81 35.26
CA LYS A 436 -2.27 -18.23 35.43
C LYS A 436 -1.05 -18.91 36.02
N LYS A 437 -1.08 -19.17 37.34
CA LYS A 437 0.06 -19.68 38.12
C LYS A 437 1.31 -18.80 37.94
N ASP A 438 2.24 -19.27 37.11
CA ASP A 438 3.57 -18.72 36.86
C ASP A 438 3.69 -17.97 35.52
N ASP A 439 2.63 -18.00 34.70
CA ASP A 439 2.55 -17.39 33.37
C ASP A 439 1.52 -16.26 33.35
N ILE A 440 1.71 -15.32 32.43
CA ILE A 440 0.75 -14.26 32.12
C ILE A 440 0.24 -14.42 30.71
N LEU A 441 -1.09 -14.43 30.58
CA LEU A 441 -1.78 -14.42 29.31
C LEU A 441 -2.33 -13.02 29.05
N PHE A 442 -1.82 -12.36 28.01
CA PHE A 442 -2.39 -11.10 27.53
C PHE A 442 -3.67 -11.39 26.73
N LEU A 443 -4.79 -10.87 27.22
CA LEU A 443 -6.09 -11.08 26.58
C LEU A 443 -6.29 -10.20 25.34
N ARG A 444 -5.39 -9.24 25.10
CA ARG A 444 -5.45 -8.27 23.99
C ARG A 444 -6.75 -7.46 23.95
N LYS A 445 -7.49 -7.42 25.07
CA LYS A 445 -8.68 -6.58 25.28
C LYS A 445 -8.27 -5.31 26.01
N ILE A 446 -8.62 -4.17 25.44
CA ILE A 446 -8.48 -2.84 26.02
C ILE A 446 -9.64 -2.63 26.99
N VAL A 447 -9.32 -2.22 28.22
CA VAL A 447 -10.29 -1.95 29.28
C VAL A 447 -9.99 -0.61 29.95
N ARG A 448 -11.02 0.04 30.49
CA ARG A 448 -10.90 1.31 31.24
C ARG A 448 -10.04 1.11 32.50
N GLY A 449 -9.24 2.12 32.81
CA GLY A 449 -8.38 2.19 34.00
C GLY A 449 -6.88 2.16 33.68
N GLY A 450 -6.08 2.69 34.61
CA GLY A 450 -4.62 2.58 34.56
C GLY A 450 -4.16 1.13 34.83
N ALA A 451 -2.96 0.78 34.41
CA ALA A 451 -2.37 -0.50 34.79
C ALA A 451 -1.80 -0.40 36.22
N ASP A 452 -2.30 -1.24 37.15
CA ASP A 452 -1.85 -1.28 38.55
C ASP A 452 -0.40 -1.79 38.74
N GLN A 453 0.15 -2.51 37.75
CA GLN A 453 1.49 -3.13 37.82
C GLN A 453 2.18 -3.16 36.45
N SER A 454 3.50 -2.96 36.43
CA SER A 454 4.34 -3.20 35.25
C SER A 454 4.68 -4.68 35.13
N TYR A 455 4.36 -5.30 33.99
CA TYR A 455 4.63 -6.73 33.74
C TYR A 455 6.00 -7.01 33.10
N GLY A 456 6.97 -6.10 33.26
CA GLY A 456 8.27 -6.20 32.57
C GLY A 456 9.06 -7.45 32.96
N ILE A 457 9.10 -7.77 34.26
CA ILE A 457 9.80 -8.95 34.79
C ILE A 457 9.10 -10.23 34.32
N GLU A 458 7.78 -10.21 34.28
CA GLU A 458 6.95 -11.33 33.84
C GLU A 458 7.12 -11.61 32.34
N VAL A 459 7.24 -10.56 31.51
CA VAL A 459 7.59 -10.69 30.09
C VAL A 459 9.01 -11.24 29.92
N ALA A 460 9.98 -10.80 30.73
CA ALA A 460 11.33 -11.36 30.71
C ALA A 460 11.34 -12.86 31.06
N LYS A 461 10.53 -13.28 32.03
CA LYS A 461 10.35 -14.70 32.37
C LYS A 461 9.78 -15.49 31.20
N LEU A 462 8.74 -14.97 30.53
CA LEU A 462 8.15 -15.59 29.33
C LEU A 462 9.15 -15.69 28.17
N ALA A 463 10.09 -14.75 28.05
CA ALA A 463 11.17 -14.78 27.08
C ALA A 463 12.28 -15.81 27.41
N GLY A 464 12.18 -16.51 28.55
CA GLY A 464 13.13 -17.53 28.96
C GLY A 464 14.34 -17.00 29.74
N VAL A 465 14.26 -15.80 30.32
CA VAL A 465 15.33 -15.27 31.19
C VAL A 465 15.46 -16.16 32.44
N PRO A 466 16.67 -16.58 32.85
CA PRO A 466 16.85 -17.52 33.95
C PRO A 466 16.21 -17.08 35.27
N ASP A 467 15.61 -18.03 36.01
CA ASP A 467 14.89 -17.75 37.26
C ASP A 467 15.73 -17.02 38.32
N ARG A 468 17.06 -17.25 38.35
CA ARG A 468 17.95 -16.53 39.27
C ARG A 468 18.00 -15.03 38.96
N VAL A 469 17.97 -14.65 37.69
CA VAL A 469 17.93 -13.25 37.24
C VAL A 469 16.56 -12.66 37.55
N ILE A 470 15.47 -13.39 37.26
CA ILE A 470 14.10 -12.97 37.58
C ILE A 470 13.92 -12.70 39.08
N ARG A 471 14.41 -13.60 39.95
CA ARG A 471 14.37 -13.41 41.40
C ARG A 471 15.12 -12.14 41.85
N ARG A 472 16.31 -11.88 41.28
CA ARG A 472 17.06 -10.67 41.59
C ARG A 472 16.37 -9.41 41.08
N ALA A 473 15.82 -9.44 39.88
CA ALA A 473 15.06 -8.32 39.31
C ALA A 473 13.85 -7.96 40.18
N ARG A 474 13.12 -8.95 40.73
CA ARG A 474 12.00 -8.70 41.66
C ARG A 474 12.45 -8.06 42.97
N ALA A 475 13.58 -8.50 43.53
CA ALA A 475 14.15 -7.88 44.72
C ALA A 475 14.52 -6.42 44.47
N ILE A 476 15.20 -6.12 43.35
CA ILE A 476 15.55 -4.75 42.96
C ILE A 476 14.31 -3.90 42.72
N LEU A 477 13.27 -4.42 42.05
CA LEU A 477 12.03 -3.69 41.84
C LEU A 477 11.34 -3.36 43.17
N SER A 478 11.32 -4.31 44.11
CA SER A 478 10.77 -4.08 45.46
C SER A 478 11.57 -3.03 46.23
N GLU A 479 12.91 -3.03 46.09
CA GLU A 479 13.78 -1.99 46.66
C GLU A 479 13.46 -0.60 46.08
N LEU A 480 13.23 -0.50 44.76
CA LEU A 480 12.90 0.75 44.06
C LEU A 480 11.48 1.26 44.36
N GLU A 481 10.50 0.36 44.50
CA GLU A 481 9.11 0.71 44.87
C GLU A 481 9.01 1.12 46.35
N ALA A 482 9.83 0.54 47.22
CA ALA A 482 9.86 0.85 48.65
C ALA A 482 10.61 2.15 49.00
N GLY A 483 11.33 2.77 48.06
CA GLY A 483 12.12 3.98 48.32
C GLY A 483 12.46 4.79 47.06
N SER A 484 11.97 6.03 47.03
CA SER A 484 12.32 7.07 46.05
C SER A 484 13.83 7.16 45.78
N ALA A 485 14.24 6.89 44.54
CA ALA A 485 15.59 7.03 43.97
C ALA A 485 16.71 6.23 44.67
N PRO A 486 17.76 5.78 43.96
CA PRO A 486 18.89 5.11 44.61
C PRO A 486 19.61 6.13 45.50
N ALA A 487 19.41 6.01 46.81
CA ALA A 487 20.37 6.55 47.76
C ALA A 487 21.72 5.88 47.46
N ALA A 488 22.74 6.71 47.21
CA ALA A 488 24.13 6.32 47.40
C ALA A 488 24.26 5.56 48.74
N PRO A 489 25.15 4.57 48.85
CA PRO A 489 25.15 3.62 49.97
C PRO A 489 25.17 4.36 51.31
N ALA A 490 24.05 4.31 52.02
CA ALA A 490 23.92 4.90 53.33
C ALA A 490 24.70 4.06 54.34
N ALA A 491 25.62 4.72 55.04
CA ALA A 491 26.16 4.28 56.32
C ALA A 491 25.00 4.03 57.31
N PRO A 492 25.20 3.17 58.33
CA PRO A 492 24.09 2.58 59.08
C PRO A 492 23.32 3.59 59.95
N ALA A 493 22.04 3.30 60.08
CA ALA A 493 20.98 4.13 60.65
C ALA A 493 21.10 4.40 62.16
N GLN A 494 20.68 5.60 62.54
CA GLN A 494 20.09 5.97 63.83
C GLN A 494 18.95 6.93 63.46
N GLY A 495 17.67 6.59 63.65
CA GLY A 495 16.97 6.63 64.94
C GLY A 495 16.18 7.95 65.01
N GLU A 496 14.85 7.86 64.96
CA GLU A 496 13.91 8.99 65.02
C GLU A 496 14.08 9.76 66.34
N GLU A 497 14.51 11.03 66.31
CA GLU A 497 14.35 11.95 67.45
C GLU A 497 14.04 13.38 67.00
N GLN A 498 13.26 14.06 67.84
CA GLN A 498 12.68 15.40 67.68
C GLN A 498 13.74 16.48 67.42
N MET A 499 13.48 17.36 66.44
CA MET A 499 14.33 18.50 66.11
C MET A 499 14.57 19.39 67.35
N SER A 500 15.81 19.41 67.81
CA SER A 500 16.32 20.27 68.87
C SER A 500 16.93 21.54 68.26
N LEU A 501 17.04 22.61 69.05
CA LEU A 501 17.69 23.88 68.65
C LEU A 501 19.15 23.70 68.18
N GLY A 502 19.80 22.58 68.51
CA GLY A 502 21.12 22.21 67.96
C GLY A 502 21.10 21.82 66.48
N ASP A 503 19.98 21.30 65.97
CA ASP A 503 19.86 20.86 64.57
C ASP A 503 19.81 22.03 63.59
N LEU A 504 19.29 23.19 64.02
CA LEU A 504 19.28 24.42 63.22
C LEU A 504 20.69 24.99 63.01
N GLY A 505 21.55 24.91 64.04
CA GLY A 505 22.96 25.31 63.95
C GLY A 505 23.74 24.45 62.97
N ALA A 506 23.52 23.13 63.03
CA ALA A 506 24.12 22.17 62.10
C ALA A 506 23.68 22.35 60.64
N VAL A 507 22.39 22.62 60.41
CA VAL A 507 21.86 22.90 59.07
C VAL A 507 22.43 24.21 58.52
N GLN A 508 22.52 25.28 59.33
CA GLN A 508 23.08 26.56 58.88
C GLN A 508 24.60 26.46 58.60
N ALA A 509 25.35 25.74 59.43
CA ALA A 509 26.76 25.48 59.20
C ALA A 509 26.98 24.69 57.89
N ALA A 510 26.17 23.66 57.64
CA ALA A 510 26.23 22.87 56.42
C ALA A 510 25.87 23.67 55.16
N GLU A 511 24.88 24.55 55.24
CA GLU A 511 24.49 25.41 54.12
C GLU A 511 25.54 26.47 53.80
N ARG A 512 26.16 27.07 54.84
CA ARG A 512 27.26 28.03 54.68
C ARG A 512 28.50 27.38 54.08
N LEU A 513 28.82 26.14 54.46
CA LEU A 513 29.91 25.38 53.86
C LEU A 513 29.66 25.08 52.36
N ARG A 514 28.42 24.77 51.95
CA ARG A 514 28.06 24.50 50.55
C ARG A 514 28.17 25.72 49.63
N ARG A 515 28.02 26.93 50.18
CA ARG A 515 28.04 28.18 49.41
C ARG A 515 29.44 28.80 49.26
N VAL A 516 30.42 28.30 49.98
CA VAL A 516 31.79 28.83 49.94
C VAL A 516 32.61 28.10 48.88
N ASP A 517 33.25 28.86 47.99
CA ASP A 517 34.23 28.32 47.05
C ASP A 517 35.62 28.29 47.69
N VAL A 518 36.00 27.10 48.14
CA VAL A 518 37.25 26.82 48.85
C VAL A 518 38.49 27.22 48.05
N ASN A 519 38.40 27.27 46.71
CA ASN A 519 39.55 27.61 45.86
C ASN A 519 39.89 29.10 45.86
N THR A 520 39.03 29.94 46.45
CA THR A 520 39.20 31.40 46.48
C THR A 520 39.66 31.94 47.83
N LEU A 521 39.78 31.07 48.85
CA LEU A 521 40.17 31.46 50.20
C LEU A 521 41.68 31.34 50.44
N THR A 522 42.25 32.32 51.14
CA THR A 522 43.60 32.20 51.69
C THR A 522 43.60 31.24 52.91
N PRO A 523 44.74 30.63 53.26
CA PRO A 523 44.80 29.67 54.37
C PRO A 523 44.30 30.22 55.72
N ILE A 524 44.47 31.53 55.96
CA ILE A 524 44.02 32.16 57.20
C ILE A 524 42.50 32.39 57.21
N GLU A 525 41.91 32.69 56.06
CA GLU A 525 40.46 32.85 55.89
C GLU A 525 39.74 31.50 55.99
N ALA A 526 40.33 30.45 55.44
CA ALA A 526 39.82 29.08 55.59
C ALA A 526 39.81 28.64 57.06
N MET A 527 40.88 28.94 57.81
CA MET A 527 40.95 28.64 59.25
C MET A 527 39.93 29.44 60.07
N ASN A 528 39.74 30.72 59.76
CA ASN A 528 38.72 31.54 60.42
C ASN A 528 37.30 31.06 60.11
N LEU A 529 37.01 30.69 58.86
CA LEU A 529 35.73 30.12 58.47
C LEU A 529 35.44 28.81 59.22
N LEU A 530 36.43 27.93 59.36
CA LEU A 530 36.29 26.70 60.14
C LEU A 530 36.02 26.98 61.62
N TYR A 531 36.65 28.02 62.18
CA TYR A 531 36.40 28.45 63.55
C TYR A 531 34.97 28.98 63.74
N GLU A 532 34.47 29.81 62.81
CA GLU A 532 33.11 30.32 62.81
C GLU A 532 32.07 29.19 62.71
N LEU A 533 32.27 28.25 61.79
CA LEU A 533 31.37 27.10 61.62
C LEU A 533 31.33 26.22 62.87
N LYS A 534 32.45 26.09 63.59
CA LYS A 534 32.52 25.38 64.86
C LYS A 534 31.81 26.12 66.00
N GLN A 535 31.63 27.44 65.94
CA GLN A 535 30.81 28.16 66.91
C GLN A 535 29.29 28.07 66.61
N MET A 536 28.93 27.74 65.37
CA MET A 536 27.53 27.55 64.95
C MET A 536 26.99 26.15 65.26
N LEU A 537 27.88 25.21 65.57
CA LEU A 537 27.62 23.85 66.02
C LEU A 537 27.76 23.77 67.54
#